data_AF-A0A9D6V3D5-F1
#
_entry.id   AF-A0A9D6V3D5-F1
#
_cell.length_a   1.000
_cell.length_b   1.000
_cell.length_c   1.000
_cell.angle_alpha   90.00
_cell.angle_beta   90.00
_cell.angle_gamma   90.00
#
_symmetry.space_group_name_H-M   'P 1'
#
loop_
_entity.id
_entity.type
_entity.pdbx_description
1 polymer ?
#
loop_
_entity_poly.entity_id
_entity_poly.type
_entity_poly.pdbx_seq_one_letter_code
_entity_poly.pdbx_strand_id
1 'polypeptide(L)'
;MRRFVSKTRFRQIDGKMFVGAVFVIAGAMVAWNGLSHVKELWLRVSLFFPIALPNDIAERTLVSFPLIFKELISAVSSLCAVLIGLMWFFSGWGDVLRSFNPRWEPTDFGNPDLVAETIRTGEAQYWRASSFIARVLGKIWGRARYVSPISYEFFGKLFRSSVKILLLAGVIATAFYLMQVLPTILKRSLQISVSMVTPSPAPLFFLTGLALIVNLVIMISLFPIRKRKFYRSRETLAVKGRGDPQIFFALLEEGCRLLSPSGASARPSVRLVSENGENARATLVENYPKSVSSLNRPGGFLCLPLILFPLTMGFSRLIHFQRPVSEVPYQVFLKAHALDYLVEVLFGLGLILVGLYFAEWARRLFGVRKYRSDLVFCHSLNQSEPGNEPDLATIPGKLEWTLMDVVDDSFAGWAKDPRAGSSFQLEVFWAEVYSESAGPRSRRYVVRMEDNEDLNRSMWRILKLPFFVSFEAESRQIEADRT
;
A
#
# COMPACT_ATOMS: atom_id res chain seq x y z
N MET A 1 -11.78 17.87 40.04
CA MET A 1 -11.06 18.60 38.97
C MET A 1 -9.60 18.15 38.79
N ARG A 2 -9.33 16.83 38.67
CA ARG A 2 -8.01 16.27 38.26
C ARG A 2 -8.18 14.97 37.45
N ARG A 3 -9.16 14.96 36.55
CA ARG A 3 -9.36 13.93 35.53
C ARG A 3 -9.69 14.69 34.26
N PHE A 4 -8.75 14.83 33.33
CA PHE A 4 -8.94 15.08 31.88
C PHE A 4 -7.63 15.45 31.16
N VAL A 5 -6.51 14.81 31.54
CA VAL A 5 -5.31 14.81 30.70
C VAL A 5 -5.01 13.37 30.33
N SER A 6 -5.79 12.86 29.36
CA SER A 6 -5.53 11.56 28.75
C SER A 6 -4.25 11.65 27.92
N LYS A 7 -3.14 11.14 28.46
CA LYS A 7 -1.84 10.92 27.77
C LYS A 7 -1.93 10.02 26.52
N THR A 8 -3.12 9.66 26.05
CA THR A 8 -3.37 8.72 24.94
C THR A 8 -3.64 9.39 23.59
N ARG A 9 -3.82 10.71 23.49
CA ARG A 9 -4.15 11.37 22.21
C ARG A 9 -2.99 11.53 21.23
N PHE A 10 -1.73 11.37 21.65
CA PHE A 10 -0.56 11.60 20.79
C PHE A 10 -0.07 10.35 20.02
N ARG A 11 -0.77 9.21 20.06
CA ARG A 11 -0.13 7.92 19.76
C ARG A 11 -0.38 7.26 18.40
N GLN A 12 -1.07 7.89 17.45
CA GLN A 12 -1.23 7.33 16.10
C GLN A 12 -1.05 8.41 15.03
N ILE A 13 0.22 8.71 14.69
CA ILE A 13 0.53 9.53 13.52
C ILE A 13 0.25 8.69 12.27
N ASP A 14 -0.78 9.05 11.51
CA ASP A 14 -1.05 8.47 10.19
C ASP A 14 -0.02 9.00 9.18
N GLY A 15 0.64 8.11 8.45
CA GLY A 15 1.62 8.49 7.44
C GLY A 15 1.04 9.40 6.34
N LYS A 16 -0.27 9.36 6.13
CA LYS A 16 -0.97 10.28 5.21
C LYS A 16 -0.86 11.75 5.61
N MET A 17 -0.70 12.04 6.91
CA MET A 17 -0.46 13.38 7.40
C MET A 17 0.80 13.99 6.77
N PHE A 18 1.87 13.20 6.60
CA PHE A 18 3.11 13.70 5.97
C PHE A 18 2.91 14.08 4.52
N VAL A 19 2.13 13.28 3.76
CA VAL A 19 1.78 13.62 2.38
C VAL A 19 0.96 14.91 2.36
N GLY A 20 -0.06 15.03 3.21
CA GLY A 20 -0.86 16.25 3.33
C GLY A 20 -0.01 17.49 3.65
N ALA A 21 0.91 17.37 4.61
CA ALA A 21 1.84 18.44 4.97
C ALA A 21 2.74 18.86 3.80
N VAL A 22 3.27 17.90 3.03
CA VAL A 22 4.07 18.20 1.83
C VAL A 22 3.24 18.94 0.78
N PHE A 23 1.98 18.56 0.56
CA PHE A 23 1.09 19.28 -0.36
C PHE A 23 0.73 20.68 0.13
N VAL A 24 0.57 20.90 1.44
CA VAL A 24 0.39 22.23 2.03
C VAL A 24 1.61 23.12 1.75
N ILE A 25 2.82 22.62 2.04
CA ILE A 25 4.05 23.37 1.84
C ILE A 25 4.28 23.65 0.35
N ALA A 26 4.21 22.61 -0.50
CA ALA A 26 4.38 22.75 -1.94
C ALA A 26 3.34 23.70 -2.54
N GLY A 27 2.06 23.56 -2.15
CA GLY A 27 0.97 24.40 -2.62
C GLY A 27 1.15 25.87 -2.24
N ALA A 28 1.52 26.14 -0.98
CA ALA A 28 1.81 27.50 -0.53
C ALA A 28 3.00 28.12 -1.28
N MET A 29 4.10 27.38 -1.47
CA MET A 29 5.28 27.87 -2.20
C MET A 29 4.97 28.16 -3.67
N VAL A 30 4.27 27.24 -4.35
CA VAL A 30 3.91 27.39 -5.76
C VAL A 30 2.94 28.55 -5.95
N ALA A 31 1.90 28.64 -5.11
CA ALA A 31 0.93 29.74 -5.18
C ALA A 31 1.59 31.10 -4.90
N TRP A 32 2.46 31.17 -3.90
CA TRP A 32 3.20 32.39 -3.57
C TRP A 32 4.10 32.83 -4.74
N ASN A 33 4.87 31.91 -5.31
CA ASN A 33 5.75 32.20 -6.44
C ASN A 33 4.93 32.68 -7.66
N GLY A 34 3.84 31.98 -8.00
CA GLY A 34 2.93 32.39 -9.07
C GLY A 34 2.34 33.78 -8.84
N LEU A 35 1.85 34.06 -7.62
CA LEU A 35 1.26 35.35 -7.27
C LEU A 35 2.29 36.48 -7.36
N SER A 36 3.50 36.26 -6.86
CA SER A 36 4.58 37.24 -6.94
C SER A 36 4.92 37.61 -8.38
N HIS A 37 4.94 36.62 -9.29
CA HIS A 37 5.27 36.87 -10.68
C HIS A 37 4.10 37.46 -11.47
N VAL A 38 2.84 37.07 -11.20
CA VAL A 38 1.66 37.76 -11.76
C VAL A 38 1.66 39.23 -11.38
N LYS A 39 1.99 39.56 -10.11
CA LYS A 39 2.10 40.95 -9.66
C LYS A 39 3.19 41.71 -10.41
N GLU A 40 4.34 41.07 -10.63
CA GLU A 40 5.45 41.65 -11.41
C GLU A 40 5.04 41.93 -12.85
N LEU A 41 4.42 40.95 -13.52
CA LEU A 41 3.90 41.08 -14.88
C LEU A 41 2.85 42.20 -14.99
N TRP A 42 1.93 42.25 -14.03
CA TRP A 42 0.92 43.30 -13.96
C TRP A 42 1.55 44.70 -13.80
N LEU A 43 2.54 44.86 -12.93
CA LEU A 43 3.26 46.13 -12.77
C LEU A 43 3.98 46.56 -14.05
N ARG A 44 4.55 45.62 -14.81
CA ARG A 44 5.16 45.93 -16.12
C ARG A 44 4.12 46.34 -17.16
N VAL A 45 2.99 45.63 -17.25
CA VAL A 45 1.98 45.84 -18.29
C VAL A 45 1.07 47.05 -17.98
N SER A 46 0.76 47.31 -16.72
CA SER A 46 -0.13 48.42 -16.31
C SER A 46 0.40 49.81 -16.68
N LEU A 47 1.72 49.97 -16.82
CA LEU A 47 2.35 51.21 -17.29
C LEU A 47 2.02 51.53 -18.75
N PHE A 48 1.53 50.55 -19.53
CA PHE A 48 1.20 50.71 -20.95
C PHE A 48 -0.30 50.84 -21.22
N PHE A 49 -1.13 50.87 -20.17
CA PHE A 49 -2.58 51.08 -20.28
C PHE A 49 -2.95 52.53 -19.87
N PRO A 50 -3.65 53.33 -20.71
CA PRO A 50 -4.03 53.13 -22.12
C PRO A 50 -3.13 53.94 -23.07
N ILE A 51 -2.41 53.29 -23.99
CA ILE A 51 -1.54 53.98 -24.97
C ILE A 51 -2.02 53.78 -26.41
N ALA A 52 -2.12 54.92 -27.11
CA ALA A 52 -2.23 55.01 -28.56
C ALA A 52 -1.09 54.26 -29.25
N LEU A 53 -1.47 53.29 -30.06
CA LEU A 53 -0.60 52.35 -30.75
C LEU A 53 0.17 53.06 -31.89
N PRO A 54 1.52 53.12 -31.89
CA PRO A 54 2.31 53.72 -32.97
C PRO A 54 2.25 52.89 -34.26
N ASN A 55 2.46 53.50 -35.42
CA ASN A 55 2.20 52.87 -36.73
C ASN A 55 3.09 51.64 -37.07
N ASP A 56 4.22 51.41 -36.40
CA ASP A 56 5.20 50.33 -36.71
C ASP A 56 5.04 49.04 -35.87
N ILE A 57 3.83 48.71 -35.42
CA ILE A 57 3.62 47.58 -34.51
C ILE A 57 3.93 46.24 -35.17
N ALA A 58 3.55 46.02 -36.42
CA ALA A 58 3.68 44.71 -37.05
C ALA A 58 5.13 44.22 -37.10
N GLU A 59 6.09 45.08 -37.48
CA GLU A 59 7.51 44.74 -37.54
C GLU A 59 8.10 44.53 -36.14
N ARG A 60 7.78 45.40 -35.18
CA ARG A 60 8.22 45.24 -33.78
C ARG A 60 7.68 43.94 -33.16
N THR A 61 6.43 43.58 -33.47
CA THR A 61 5.81 42.34 -32.95
C THR A 61 6.49 41.09 -33.50
N LEU A 62 6.90 41.09 -34.78
CA LEU A 62 7.58 39.96 -35.42
C LEU A 62 9.01 39.77 -34.92
N VAL A 63 9.70 40.84 -34.54
CA VAL A 63 11.06 40.81 -33.98
C VAL A 63 11.05 40.48 -32.48
N SER A 64 10.04 40.94 -31.74
CA SER A 64 9.86 40.64 -30.31
C SER A 64 9.09 39.34 -30.04
N PHE A 65 8.75 38.55 -31.07
CA PHE A 65 7.98 37.31 -30.92
C PHE A 65 8.54 36.33 -29.86
N PRO A 66 9.85 36.06 -29.78
CA PRO A 66 10.41 35.18 -28.75
C PRO A 66 10.15 35.68 -27.32
N LEU A 67 10.14 37.01 -27.14
CA LEU A 67 9.90 37.68 -25.86
C LEU A 67 8.42 37.61 -25.50
N ILE A 68 7.53 37.91 -26.45
CA ILE A 68 6.07 37.75 -26.29
C ILE A 68 5.73 36.31 -25.91
N PHE A 69 6.32 35.33 -26.59
CA PHE A 69 6.07 33.92 -26.33
C PHE A 69 6.56 33.48 -24.94
N LYS A 70 7.73 33.97 -24.50
CA LYS A 70 8.24 33.77 -23.14
C LYS A 70 7.29 34.37 -22.09
N GLU A 71 6.90 35.63 -22.26
CA GLU A 71 6.01 36.32 -21.31
C GLU A 71 4.64 35.64 -21.25
N LEU A 72 4.13 35.14 -22.39
CA LEU A 72 2.90 34.34 -22.43
C LEU A 72 3.05 33.03 -21.65
N ILE A 73 4.11 32.24 -21.88
CA ILE A 73 4.36 31.00 -21.13
C ILE A 73 4.42 31.30 -19.63
N SER A 74 5.17 32.34 -19.25
CA SER A 74 5.31 32.74 -17.86
C SER A 74 3.98 33.17 -17.24
N ALA A 75 3.20 34.01 -17.93
CA ALA A 75 1.91 34.49 -17.45
C ALA A 75 0.92 33.33 -17.24
N VAL A 76 0.78 32.43 -18.23
CA VAL A 76 -0.08 31.24 -18.13
C VAL A 76 0.39 30.35 -16.99
N SER A 77 1.69 30.09 -16.90
CA SER A 77 2.27 29.22 -15.87
C SER A 77 2.09 29.79 -14.47
N SER A 78 2.20 31.11 -14.31
CA SER A 78 2.01 31.79 -13.04
C SER A 78 0.56 31.77 -12.58
N LEU A 79 -0.39 31.95 -13.50
CA LEU A 79 -1.82 31.80 -13.20
C LEU A 79 -2.16 30.35 -12.82
N CYS A 80 -1.66 29.37 -13.58
CA CYS A 80 -1.80 27.96 -13.24
C CYS A 80 -1.18 27.62 -11.87
N ALA A 81 -0.01 28.20 -11.56
CA ALA A 81 0.65 28.01 -10.27
C ALA A 81 -0.20 28.52 -9.09
N VAL A 82 -0.86 29.68 -9.24
CA VAL A 82 -1.78 30.19 -8.21
C VAL A 82 -2.95 29.23 -8.02
N LEU A 83 -3.65 28.86 -9.09
CA LEU A 83 -4.84 28.01 -9.02
C LEU A 83 -4.53 26.61 -8.48
N ILE A 84 -3.52 25.95 -9.04
CA ILE A 84 -3.12 24.59 -8.67
C ILE A 84 -2.47 24.59 -7.28
N GLY A 85 -1.66 25.60 -6.96
CA GLY A 85 -1.02 25.75 -5.65
C GLY A 85 -2.04 25.89 -4.52
N LEU A 86 -3.07 26.72 -4.71
CA LEU A 86 -4.18 26.84 -3.76
C LEU A 86 -4.97 25.53 -3.64
N MET A 87 -5.27 24.86 -4.76
CA MET A 87 -5.95 23.56 -4.74
C MET A 87 -5.15 22.52 -3.94
N TRP A 88 -3.83 22.46 -4.14
CA TRP A 88 -2.95 21.57 -3.38
C TRP A 88 -2.87 21.92 -1.91
N PHE A 89 -2.84 23.22 -1.57
CA PHE A 89 -2.87 23.69 -0.19
C PHE A 89 -4.13 23.22 0.54
N PHE A 90 -5.32 23.47 -0.03
CA PHE A 90 -6.59 23.08 0.59
C PHE A 90 -6.77 21.57 0.65
N SER A 91 -6.37 20.85 -0.42
CA SER A 91 -6.40 19.38 -0.42
C SER A 91 -5.47 18.81 0.65
N GLY A 92 -4.24 19.32 0.76
CA GLY A 92 -3.28 18.86 1.76
C GLY A 92 -3.74 19.16 3.18
N TRP A 93 -4.32 20.33 3.41
CA TRP A 93 -4.92 20.72 4.68
C TRP A 93 -6.06 19.78 5.08
N GLY A 94 -6.93 19.44 4.13
CA GLY A 94 -8.00 18.47 4.33
C GLY A 94 -7.50 17.07 4.72
N ASP A 95 -6.41 16.60 4.08
CA ASP A 95 -5.78 15.32 4.40
C ASP A 95 -5.16 15.32 5.81
N VAL A 96 -4.53 16.43 6.23
CA VAL A 96 -4.00 16.62 7.59
C VAL A 96 -5.14 16.60 8.62
N LEU A 97 -6.23 17.34 8.38
CA LEU A 97 -7.38 17.36 9.28
C LEU A 97 -8.04 15.98 9.43
N ARG A 98 -8.24 15.25 8.34
CA ARG A 98 -8.81 13.89 8.36
C ARG A 98 -7.94 12.89 9.11
N SER A 99 -6.61 13.09 9.11
CA SER A 99 -5.66 12.22 9.80
C SER A 99 -5.80 12.29 11.33
N PHE A 100 -6.39 13.36 11.88
CA PHE A 100 -6.63 13.49 13.33
C PHE A 100 -7.85 12.70 13.85
N ASN A 101 -8.77 12.28 12.97
CA ASN A 101 -9.96 11.49 13.35
C ASN A 101 -10.15 10.26 12.44
N PRO A 102 -9.25 9.27 12.51
CA PRO A 102 -9.38 8.05 11.71
C PRO A 102 -10.53 7.18 12.24
N ARG A 103 -11.74 7.35 11.69
CA ARG A 103 -12.86 6.41 11.89
C ARG A 103 -12.78 5.31 10.85
N TRP A 104 -12.01 4.27 11.15
CA TRP A 104 -11.88 3.13 10.25
C TRP A 104 -12.20 1.84 10.97
N GLU A 105 -13.28 1.20 10.55
CA GLU A 105 -13.56 -0.16 10.97
C GLU A 105 -12.54 -1.11 10.34
N PRO A 106 -12.06 -2.12 11.09
CA PRO A 106 -11.27 -3.19 10.52
C PRO A 106 -12.11 -3.96 9.48
N THR A 107 -11.51 -4.31 8.34
CA THR A 107 -12.14 -5.21 7.36
C THR A 107 -11.97 -6.67 7.79
N ASP A 108 -12.59 -7.64 7.13
CA ASP A 108 -12.34 -9.06 7.44
C ASP A 108 -11.10 -9.60 6.70
N PHE A 109 -10.66 -10.80 7.11
CA PHE A 109 -9.59 -11.51 6.41
C PHE A 109 -10.06 -11.94 5.02
N GLY A 110 -9.15 -11.84 4.04
CA GLY A 110 -9.49 -12.18 2.66
C GLY A 110 -9.72 -13.65 2.39
N ASN A 111 -8.95 -14.50 3.07
CA ASN A 111 -8.91 -15.96 2.96
C ASN A 111 -8.69 -16.53 4.38
N PRO A 112 -9.76 -16.69 5.18
CA PRO A 112 -9.67 -17.14 6.57
C PRO A 112 -9.19 -18.59 6.71
N ASP A 113 -9.45 -19.43 5.71
CA ASP A 113 -8.90 -20.78 5.51
C ASP A 113 -7.36 -20.79 5.57
N LEU A 114 -6.72 -19.89 4.83
CA LEU A 114 -5.25 -19.77 4.84
C LEU A 114 -4.72 -19.18 6.15
N VAL A 115 -5.53 -18.36 6.82
CA VAL A 115 -5.17 -17.82 8.15
C VAL A 115 -5.19 -18.95 9.18
N ALA A 116 -6.21 -19.80 9.15
CA ALA A 116 -6.29 -21.01 9.98
C ALA A 116 -5.09 -21.92 9.76
N GLU A 117 -4.75 -22.22 8.50
CA GLU A 117 -3.54 -23.03 8.19
C GLU A 117 -2.25 -22.34 8.64
N THR A 118 -2.13 -21.03 8.47
CA THR A 118 -0.93 -20.29 8.91
C THR A 118 -0.76 -20.40 10.43
N ILE A 119 -1.86 -20.35 11.18
CA ILE A 119 -1.86 -20.55 12.64
C ILE A 119 -1.65 -22.01 12.99
N ARG A 120 -2.17 -22.98 12.25
CA ARG A 120 -1.95 -24.40 12.54
C ARG A 120 -0.50 -24.80 12.28
N THR A 121 0.07 -24.42 11.14
CA THR A 121 1.44 -24.84 10.77
C THR A 121 2.53 -23.95 11.36
N GLY A 122 2.19 -22.72 11.81
CA GLY A 122 3.21 -21.73 12.20
C GLY A 122 4.06 -21.25 11.02
N GLU A 123 3.57 -21.42 9.78
CA GLU A 123 4.28 -21.01 8.56
C GLU A 123 3.39 -20.11 7.71
N ALA A 124 4.00 -19.14 7.02
CA ALA A 124 3.28 -18.27 6.09
C ALA A 124 2.67 -19.07 4.91
N GLN A 125 1.35 -19.21 4.87
CA GLN A 125 0.65 -19.93 3.78
C GLN A 125 0.05 -19.00 2.71
N TYR A 126 -0.02 -17.69 2.97
CA TYR A 126 -0.70 -16.72 2.09
C TYR A 126 -0.06 -16.56 0.69
N TRP A 127 1.20 -16.97 0.48
CA TRP A 127 1.84 -16.92 -0.83
C TRP A 127 1.14 -17.85 -1.84
N ARG A 128 0.41 -18.88 -1.38
CA ARG A 128 -0.32 -19.82 -2.23
C ARG A 128 -1.50 -19.16 -2.96
N ALA A 129 -2.24 -18.28 -2.30
CA ALA A 129 -3.35 -17.52 -2.90
C ALA A 129 -2.94 -16.19 -3.52
N SER A 130 -1.64 -15.88 -3.52
CA SER A 130 -1.14 -14.63 -4.08
C SER A 130 -0.92 -14.71 -5.60
N SER A 131 -0.65 -13.55 -6.23
CA SER A 131 -0.41 -13.43 -7.68
C SER A 131 0.62 -14.44 -8.21
N PHE A 132 0.55 -14.77 -9.51
CA PHE A 132 1.51 -15.69 -10.17
C PHE A 132 2.98 -15.34 -9.87
N ILE A 133 3.31 -14.04 -9.87
CA ILE A 133 4.64 -13.51 -9.55
C ILE A 133 5.09 -13.96 -8.16
N ALA A 134 4.22 -13.87 -7.18
CA ALA A 134 4.51 -14.26 -5.81
C ALA A 134 4.65 -15.78 -5.64
N ARG A 135 3.89 -16.58 -6.41
CA ARG A 135 4.09 -18.04 -6.47
C ARG A 135 5.45 -18.43 -7.06
N VAL A 136 5.87 -17.77 -8.14
CA VAL A 136 7.19 -18.01 -8.76
C VAL A 136 8.32 -17.56 -7.84
N LEU A 137 8.25 -16.34 -7.30
CA LEU A 137 9.24 -15.82 -6.34
C LEU A 137 9.32 -16.66 -5.07
N GLY A 138 8.19 -17.14 -4.54
CA GLY A 138 8.16 -18.00 -3.36
C GLY A 138 8.73 -19.41 -3.60
N LYS A 139 8.69 -19.90 -4.85
CA LYS A 139 9.37 -21.16 -5.24
C LYS A 139 10.88 -20.98 -5.36
N ILE A 140 11.32 -19.91 -6.03
CA ILE A 140 12.74 -19.64 -6.30
C ILE A 140 13.46 -19.14 -5.05
N TRP A 141 12.80 -18.34 -4.21
CA TRP A 141 13.40 -17.72 -3.04
C TRP A 141 12.55 -17.95 -1.78
N GLY A 142 12.97 -18.88 -0.93
CA GLY A 142 12.24 -19.24 0.30
C GLY A 142 11.95 -18.07 1.24
N ARG A 143 12.78 -17.02 1.24
CA ARG A 143 12.53 -15.78 2.02
C ARG A 143 11.35 -14.97 1.48
N ALA A 144 11.04 -15.08 0.20
CA ALA A 144 9.93 -14.36 -0.42
C ALA A 144 8.57 -14.84 0.13
N ARG A 145 8.47 -16.11 0.58
CA ARG A 145 7.24 -16.65 1.21
C ARG A 145 6.75 -15.86 2.43
N TYR A 146 7.63 -15.10 3.09
CA TYR A 146 7.33 -14.26 4.26
C TYR A 146 7.01 -12.79 3.90
N VAL A 147 6.97 -12.45 2.62
CA VAL A 147 6.63 -11.11 2.13
C VAL A 147 5.11 -10.93 2.15
N SER A 148 4.62 -9.91 2.85
CA SER A 148 3.17 -9.64 2.92
C SER A 148 2.53 -9.57 1.51
N PRO A 149 1.32 -10.13 1.29
CA PRO A 149 0.63 -10.07 0.00
C PRO A 149 0.51 -8.65 -0.59
N ILE A 150 0.31 -7.65 0.27
CA ILE A 150 0.24 -6.23 -0.13
C ILE A 150 1.56 -5.73 -0.73
N SER A 151 2.70 -6.18 -0.21
CA SER A 151 4.01 -5.85 -0.80
C SER A 151 4.16 -6.46 -2.19
N TYR A 152 3.65 -7.67 -2.43
CA TYR A 152 3.65 -8.27 -3.77
C TYR A 152 2.75 -7.53 -4.74
N GLU A 153 1.58 -7.08 -4.29
CA GLU A 153 0.68 -6.26 -5.10
C GLU A 153 1.36 -4.94 -5.49
N PHE A 154 2.00 -4.26 -4.53
CA PHE A 154 2.76 -3.04 -4.81
C PHE A 154 3.97 -3.29 -5.70
N PHE A 155 4.70 -4.38 -5.51
CA PHE A 155 5.79 -4.77 -6.39
C PHE A 155 5.30 -4.95 -7.83
N GLY A 156 4.20 -5.68 -8.05
CA GLY A 156 3.62 -5.87 -9.38
C GLY A 156 3.18 -4.54 -10.02
N LYS A 157 2.59 -3.64 -9.24
CA LYS A 157 2.20 -2.30 -9.71
C LYS A 157 3.42 -1.42 -10.05
N LEU A 158 4.47 -1.45 -9.22
CA LEU A 158 5.72 -0.73 -9.46
C LEU A 158 6.44 -1.27 -10.69
N PHE A 159 6.52 -2.60 -10.84
CA PHE A 159 7.13 -3.24 -11.99
C PHE A 159 6.44 -2.83 -13.30
N ARG A 160 5.10 -2.90 -13.34
CA ARG A 160 4.32 -2.40 -14.49
C ARG A 160 4.56 -0.92 -14.75
N SER A 161 4.69 -0.12 -13.70
CA SER A 161 5.02 1.31 -13.82
C SER A 161 6.41 1.53 -14.43
N SER A 162 7.42 0.80 -13.97
CA SER A 162 8.78 0.87 -14.52
C SER A 162 8.82 0.46 -15.99
N VAL A 163 8.05 -0.55 -16.41
CA VAL A 163 7.91 -0.89 -17.83
C VAL A 163 7.28 0.26 -18.63
N LYS A 164 6.24 0.92 -18.10
CA LYS A 164 5.64 2.11 -18.74
C LYS A 164 6.64 3.26 -18.88
N ILE A 165 7.49 3.49 -17.86
CA ILE A 165 8.53 4.52 -17.91
C ILE A 165 9.59 4.17 -18.96
N LEU A 166 10.00 2.90 -19.07
CA LEU A 166 10.92 2.45 -20.11
C LEU A 166 10.32 2.62 -21.52
N LEU A 167 9.05 2.28 -21.70
CA LEU A 167 8.34 2.50 -22.96
C LEU A 167 8.27 4.00 -23.29
N LEU A 168 7.98 4.86 -22.31
CA LEU A 168 7.99 6.31 -22.48
C LEU A 168 9.37 6.82 -22.90
N ALA A 169 10.45 6.32 -22.30
CA ALA A 169 11.81 6.64 -22.73
C ALA A 169 12.08 6.20 -24.19
N GLY A 170 11.57 5.03 -24.60
CA GLY A 170 11.62 4.57 -25.99
C GLY A 170 10.84 5.49 -26.95
N VAL A 171 9.66 5.97 -26.54
CA VAL A 171 8.88 6.95 -27.32
C VAL A 171 9.63 8.27 -27.45
N ILE A 172 10.24 8.78 -26.38
CA ILE A 172 11.07 9.99 -26.41
C ILE A 172 12.24 9.80 -27.37
N ALA A 173 12.98 8.69 -27.25
CA ALA A 173 14.11 8.39 -28.15
C ALA A 173 13.67 8.37 -29.63
N THR A 174 12.54 7.70 -29.92
CA THR A 174 11.99 7.59 -31.27
C THR A 174 11.55 8.95 -31.80
N ALA A 175 10.88 9.77 -30.99
CA ALA A 175 10.43 11.10 -31.38
C ALA A 175 11.60 12.02 -31.74
N PHE A 176 12.65 12.05 -30.92
CA PHE A 176 13.85 12.86 -31.20
C PHE A 176 14.64 12.33 -32.41
N TYR A 177 14.74 11.01 -32.58
CA TYR A 177 15.34 10.41 -33.77
C TYR A 177 14.56 10.80 -35.04
N LEU A 178 13.23 10.71 -35.01
CA LEU A 178 12.39 11.15 -36.12
C LEU A 178 12.58 12.64 -36.41
N MET A 179 12.63 13.51 -35.40
CA MET A 179 12.90 14.94 -35.60
C MET A 179 14.26 15.21 -36.26
N GLN A 180 15.29 14.42 -35.95
CA GLN A 180 16.61 14.54 -36.58
C GLN A 180 16.65 14.06 -38.03
N VAL A 181 15.92 12.98 -38.34
CA VAL A 181 15.93 12.36 -39.68
C VAL A 181 14.95 13.03 -40.65
N LEU A 182 13.86 13.61 -40.13
CA LEU A 182 12.79 14.23 -40.90
C LEU A 182 13.28 15.28 -41.93
N PRO A 183 14.20 16.22 -41.60
CA PRO A 183 14.75 17.16 -42.58
C PRO A 183 15.40 16.48 -43.79
N THR A 184 16.13 15.38 -43.55
CA THR A 184 16.83 14.61 -44.59
C THR A 184 15.82 13.90 -45.50
N ILE A 185 14.76 13.33 -44.92
CA ILE A 185 13.70 12.66 -45.69
C ILE A 185 12.92 13.67 -46.55
N LEU A 186 12.55 14.82 -45.99
CA LEU A 186 11.85 15.88 -46.72
C LEU A 186 12.68 16.43 -47.88
N LYS A 187 13.98 16.66 -47.64
CA LYS A 187 14.89 17.11 -48.69
C LYS A 187 14.99 16.10 -49.84
N ARG A 188 15.10 14.80 -49.51
CA ARG A 188 15.27 13.74 -50.51
C ARG A 188 13.98 13.42 -51.28
N SER A 189 12.82 13.49 -50.63
CA SER A 189 11.56 13.00 -51.18
C SER A 189 10.68 14.10 -51.77
N LEU A 190 10.72 15.31 -51.19
CA LEU A 190 9.83 16.43 -51.54
C LEU A 190 10.60 17.65 -52.07
N GLN A 191 11.94 17.62 -52.12
CA GLN A 191 12.81 18.75 -52.45
C GLN A 191 12.60 20.01 -51.57
N ILE A 192 11.97 19.85 -50.41
CA ILE A 192 11.76 20.95 -49.45
C ILE A 192 12.98 21.04 -48.54
N SER A 193 13.70 22.16 -48.57
CA SER A 193 14.85 22.41 -47.69
C SER A 193 14.39 23.00 -46.35
N VAL A 194 14.11 22.13 -45.38
CA VAL A 194 13.86 22.54 -43.99
C VAL A 194 15.14 22.40 -43.17
N SER A 195 15.60 23.49 -42.55
CA SER A 195 16.70 23.46 -41.58
C SER A 195 16.10 23.61 -40.18
N MET A 196 16.15 22.55 -39.37
CA MET A 196 15.62 22.54 -38.01
C MET A 196 16.70 22.05 -37.04
N VAL A 197 16.97 22.82 -35.99
CA VAL A 197 17.90 22.42 -34.92
C VAL A 197 17.13 21.60 -33.90
N THR A 198 17.56 20.36 -33.65
CA THR A 198 16.89 19.47 -32.69
C THR A 198 17.57 19.60 -31.31
N PRO A 199 16.83 19.92 -30.23
CA PRO A 199 17.34 19.90 -28.86
C PRO A 199 17.94 18.56 -28.43
N SER A 200 18.78 18.60 -27.41
CA SER A 200 19.18 17.39 -26.69
C SER A 200 18.01 16.81 -25.87
N PRO A 201 17.69 15.51 -26.00
CA PRO A 201 16.69 14.83 -25.17
C PRO A 201 17.18 14.51 -23.74
N ALA A 202 18.44 14.79 -23.41
CA ALA A 202 19.06 14.41 -22.15
C ALA A 202 18.27 14.80 -20.88
N PRO A 203 17.64 16.00 -20.78
CA PRO A 203 16.85 16.36 -19.61
C PRO A 203 15.65 15.45 -19.38
N LEU A 204 14.99 15.01 -20.46
CA LEU A 204 13.84 14.09 -20.37
C LEU A 204 14.29 12.68 -19.98
N PHE A 205 15.42 12.21 -20.52
CA PHE A 205 16.01 10.94 -20.11
C PHE A 205 16.41 10.96 -18.64
N PHE A 206 16.97 12.06 -18.13
CA PHE A 206 17.28 12.22 -16.71
C PHE A 206 16.04 12.04 -15.83
N LEU A 207 14.89 12.64 -16.20
CA LEU A 207 13.64 12.45 -15.45
C LEU A 207 13.17 10.99 -15.43
N THR A 208 13.18 10.33 -16.60
CA THR A 208 12.78 8.91 -16.69
C THR A 208 13.73 8.00 -15.91
N GLY A 209 15.04 8.27 -15.97
CA GLY A 209 16.07 7.53 -15.23
C GLY A 209 15.92 7.71 -13.73
N LEU A 210 15.71 8.94 -13.25
CA LEU A 210 15.44 9.22 -11.84
C LEU A 210 14.20 8.46 -11.35
N ALA A 211 13.10 8.51 -12.11
CA ALA A 211 11.87 7.83 -11.75
C ALA A 211 12.06 6.30 -11.69
N LEU A 212 12.83 5.73 -12.63
CA LEU A 212 13.16 4.31 -12.68
C LEU A 212 14.02 3.88 -11.49
N ILE A 213 15.09 4.61 -11.17
CA ILE A 213 15.99 4.32 -10.06
C ILE A 213 15.22 4.33 -8.75
N VAL A 214 14.40 5.37 -8.52
CA VAL A 214 13.58 5.47 -7.31
C VAL A 214 12.60 4.32 -7.21
N ASN A 215 11.89 3.96 -8.30
CA ASN A 215 11.01 2.79 -8.30
C ASN A 215 11.76 1.51 -7.90
N LEU A 216 12.98 1.34 -8.38
CA LEU A 216 13.83 0.20 -8.07
C LEU A 216 14.20 0.17 -6.57
N VAL A 217 14.58 1.32 -6.00
CA VAL A 217 14.83 1.46 -4.56
C VAL A 217 13.57 1.15 -3.73
N ILE A 218 12.40 1.65 -4.15
CA ILE A 218 11.12 1.34 -3.48
C ILE A 218 10.84 -0.15 -3.58
N MET A 219 10.99 -0.77 -4.75
CA MET A 219 10.79 -2.22 -4.93
C MET A 219 11.69 -3.04 -4.00
N ILE A 220 12.97 -2.70 -3.88
CA ILE A 220 13.89 -3.36 -2.95
C ILE A 220 13.41 -3.18 -1.50
N SER A 221 12.96 -1.98 -1.13
CA SER A 221 12.48 -1.68 0.23
C SER A 221 11.21 -2.45 0.64
N LEU A 222 10.46 -3.00 -0.32
CA LEU A 222 9.26 -3.79 -0.05
C LEU A 222 9.57 -5.21 0.45
N PHE A 223 10.79 -5.69 0.22
CA PHE A 223 11.23 -7.02 0.67
C PHE A 223 11.86 -6.91 2.07
N PRO A 224 11.37 -7.69 3.06
CA PRO A 224 11.95 -7.67 4.38
C PRO A 224 13.32 -8.35 4.36
N ILE A 225 14.35 -7.63 4.83
CA ILE A 225 15.72 -8.16 4.96
C ILE A 225 15.77 -9.27 6.02
N ARG A 226 14.90 -9.20 7.05
CA ARG A 226 14.80 -10.20 8.13
C ARG A 226 13.60 -11.12 7.91
N LYS A 227 13.81 -12.43 8.14
CA LYS A 227 12.72 -13.42 8.18
C LYS A 227 11.72 -13.01 9.26
N ARG A 228 10.43 -12.92 8.90
CA ARG A 228 9.35 -12.70 9.86
C ARG A 228 9.07 -14.01 10.58
N LYS A 229 8.98 -13.95 11.90
CA LYS A 229 8.73 -15.09 12.76
C LYS A 229 7.20 -15.27 12.91
N PHE A 230 6.75 -16.51 12.89
CA PHE A 230 5.36 -16.92 13.05
C PHE A 230 5.29 -17.82 14.28
N TYR A 231 5.42 -17.21 15.46
CA TYR A 231 5.32 -17.95 16.70
C TYR A 231 3.86 -18.13 17.10
N ARG A 232 3.58 -19.27 17.71
CA ARG A 232 2.26 -19.67 18.17
C ARG A 232 2.40 -20.57 19.38
N SER A 233 1.38 -20.51 20.22
CA SER A 233 1.18 -21.47 21.28
C SER A 233 0.23 -22.57 20.80
N ARG A 234 0.42 -23.79 21.29
CA ARG A 234 -0.37 -24.99 20.98
C ARG A 234 -0.68 -25.73 22.27
N GLU A 235 -1.89 -26.25 22.34
CA GLU A 235 -2.29 -27.23 23.33
C GLU A 235 -3.12 -28.33 22.64
N THR A 236 -2.87 -29.58 23.00
CA THR A 236 -3.72 -30.71 22.60
C THR A 236 -4.55 -31.12 23.81
N LEU A 237 -5.86 -31.14 23.66
CA LEU A 237 -6.81 -31.43 24.72
C LEU A 237 -7.58 -32.70 24.38
N ALA A 238 -7.44 -33.72 25.23
CA ALA A 238 -8.33 -34.86 25.23
C ALA A 238 -9.62 -34.46 25.97
N VAL A 239 -10.72 -34.32 25.24
CA VAL A 239 -12.02 -34.01 25.82
C VAL A 239 -12.79 -35.31 25.99
N LYS A 240 -13.12 -35.68 27.23
CA LYS A 240 -13.97 -36.83 27.55
C LYS A 240 -15.23 -36.33 28.26
N GLY A 241 -16.40 -36.71 27.78
CA GLY A 241 -17.63 -36.67 28.57
C GLY A 241 -18.92 -36.69 27.76
N ARG A 242 -20.03 -36.39 28.45
CA ARG A 242 -21.41 -36.67 27.99
C ARG A 242 -22.03 -35.55 27.11
N GLY A 243 -21.27 -34.49 26.82
CA GLY A 243 -21.77 -33.32 26.10
C GLY A 243 -21.38 -33.29 24.62
N ASP A 244 -22.22 -32.65 23.81
CA ASP A 244 -21.99 -32.44 22.38
C ASP A 244 -20.72 -31.58 22.14
N PRO A 245 -19.79 -31.99 21.25
CA PRO A 245 -18.62 -31.18 20.87
C PRO A 245 -18.95 -29.73 20.46
N GLN A 246 -20.15 -29.46 19.95
CA GLN A 246 -20.61 -28.09 19.66
C GLN A 246 -20.63 -27.18 20.87
N ILE A 247 -21.01 -27.73 22.02
CA ILE A 247 -21.08 -26.95 23.26
C ILE A 247 -19.68 -26.47 23.62
N PHE A 248 -18.66 -27.31 23.40
CA PHE A 248 -17.28 -26.90 23.58
C PHE A 248 -16.88 -25.76 22.63
N PHE A 249 -17.12 -25.91 21.32
CA PHE A 249 -16.79 -24.87 20.34
C PHE A 249 -17.52 -23.56 20.63
N ALA A 250 -18.80 -23.61 21.00
CA ALA A 250 -19.58 -22.43 21.37
C ALA A 250 -19.04 -21.76 22.65
N LEU A 251 -18.70 -22.53 23.68
CA LEU A 251 -18.14 -21.99 24.92
C LEU A 251 -16.74 -21.41 24.71
N LEU A 252 -15.92 -22.03 23.85
CA LEU A 252 -14.63 -21.48 23.44
C LEU A 252 -14.82 -20.16 22.67
N GLU A 253 -15.73 -20.14 21.69
CA GLU A 253 -16.07 -18.93 20.92
C GLU A 253 -16.52 -17.78 21.83
N GLU A 254 -17.43 -18.04 22.78
CA GLU A 254 -17.88 -17.04 23.75
C GLU A 254 -16.78 -16.64 24.74
N GLY A 255 -15.99 -17.61 25.23
CA GLY A 255 -14.86 -17.35 26.12
C GLY A 255 -13.81 -16.45 25.47
N CYS A 256 -13.52 -16.68 24.19
CA CYS A 256 -12.64 -15.82 23.41
C CYS A 256 -13.24 -14.43 23.16
N ARG A 257 -14.56 -14.31 22.95
CA ARG A 257 -15.21 -12.97 22.82
C ARG A 257 -15.02 -12.09 24.06
N LEU A 258 -14.93 -12.68 25.26
CA LEU A 258 -14.64 -11.94 26.49
C LEU A 258 -13.25 -11.28 26.52
N LEU A 259 -12.33 -11.68 25.63
CA LEU A 259 -11.02 -11.06 25.49
C LEU A 259 -11.07 -9.74 24.71
N SER A 260 -12.18 -9.46 24.02
CA SER A 260 -12.36 -8.19 23.30
C SER A 260 -12.54 -7.03 24.29
N PRO A 261 -11.98 -5.84 23.99
CA PRO A 261 -12.13 -4.68 24.86
C PRO A 261 -13.61 -4.27 25.00
N SER A 262 -13.99 -3.86 26.21
CA SER A 262 -15.37 -3.44 26.52
C SER A 262 -15.87 -2.35 25.55
N GLY A 263 -17.05 -2.57 24.97
CA GLY A 263 -17.67 -1.68 23.99
C GLY A 263 -17.22 -1.89 22.53
N ALA A 264 -16.32 -2.82 22.24
CA ALA A 264 -16.01 -3.22 20.87
C ALA A 264 -17.04 -4.20 20.31
N SER A 265 -17.34 -4.11 19.02
CA SER A 265 -18.19 -5.08 18.33
C SER A 265 -17.48 -6.45 18.26
N ALA A 266 -18.16 -7.50 18.71
CA ALA A 266 -17.66 -8.86 18.56
C ALA A 266 -17.64 -9.23 17.07
N ARG A 267 -16.53 -9.85 16.62
CA ARG A 267 -16.47 -10.42 15.27
C ARG A 267 -17.16 -11.78 15.26
N PRO A 268 -17.86 -12.14 14.17
CA PRO A 268 -18.35 -13.50 14.01
C PRO A 268 -17.17 -14.47 13.94
N SER A 269 -17.32 -15.64 14.57
CA SER A 269 -16.41 -16.78 14.42
C SER A 269 -16.53 -17.34 13.00
N VAL A 270 -15.41 -17.81 12.44
CA VAL A 270 -15.38 -18.47 11.14
C VAL A 270 -15.26 -19.97 11.36
N ARG A 271 -16.23 -20.73 10.84
CA ARG A 271 -16.23 -22.21 10.93
C ARG A 271 -15.69 -22.82 9.65
N LEU A 272 -14.89 -23.87 9.80
CA LEU A 272 -14.16 -24.52 8.73
C LEU A 272 -14.33 -26.05 8.79
N VAL A 273 -14.34 -26.69 7.62
CA VAL A 273 -14.38 -28.17 7.46
C VAL A 273 -13.23 -28.60 6.57
N SER A 274 -12.68 -29.78 6.82
CA SER A 274 -11.65 -30.35 5.96
C SER A 274 -12.22 -30.86 4.64
N GLU A 275 -11.54 -30.56 3.52
CA GLU A 275 -11.87 -31.11 2.19
C GLU A 275 -11.44 -32.58 2.04
N ASN A 276 -10.40 -33.01 2.78
CA ASN A 276 -9.73 -34.29 2.57
C ASN A 276 -10.32 -35.40 3.44
N GLY A 277 -11.59 -35.76 3.22
CA GLY A 277 -12.22 -37.02 3.66
C GLY A 277 -12.34 -37.29 5.17
N GLU A 278 -11.66 -36.52 6.00
CA GLU A 278 -11.74 -36.55 7.45
C GLU A 278 -12.79 -35.52 7.88
N ASN A 279 -13.83 -35.92 8.62
CA ASN A 279 -14.86 -35.03 9.18
C ASN A 279 -14.30 -34.09 10.28
N ALA A 280 -13.08 -33.59 10.11
CA ALA A 280 -12.45 -32.63 10.99
C ALA A 280 -13.10 -31.26 10.83
N ARG A 281 -13.40 -30.66 11.98
CA ARG A 281 -14.11 -29.40 12.09
C ARG A 281 -13.32 -28.43 12.89
N ALA A 282 -13.38 -27.17 12.49
CA ALA A 282 -12.62 -26.14 13.15
C ALA A 282 -13.39 -24.83 13.30
N THR A 283 -12.98 -24.05 14.29
CA THR A 283 -13.42 -22.67 14.48
C THR A 283 -12.22 -21.75 14.58
N LEU A 284 -12.35 -20.58 13.95
CA LEU A 284 -11.39 -19.51 13.95
C LEU A 284 -12.04 -18.29 14.59
N VAL A 285 -11.47 -17.84 15.71
CA VAL A 285 -11.98 -16.71 16.48
C VAL A 285 -10.96 -15.59 16.47
N GLU A 286 -11.40 -14.39 16.11
CA GLU A 286 -10.59 -13.18 16.12
C GLU A 286 -11.17 -12.16 17.13
N ASN A 287 -10.32 -11.65 18.02
CA ASN A 287 -10.66 -10.50 18.85
C ASN A 287 -10.70 -9.19 18.05
N TYR A 288 -11.38 -8.17 18.60
CA TYR A 288 -11.49 -6.88 17.91
C TYR A 288 -10.11 -6.32 17.48
N PRO A 289 -9.88 -6.13 16.16
CA PRO A 289 -8.59 -5.68 15.66
C PRO A 289 -8.28 -4.23 16.03
N LYS A 290 -7.24 -4.03 16.83
CA LYS A 290 -6.79 -2.70 17.25
C LYS A 290 -5.86 -2.12 16.18
N SER A 291 -6.13 -0.90 15.73
CA SER A 291 -5.24 -0.18 14.82
C SER A 291 -3.87 0.04 15.47
N VAL A 292 -2.79 -0.19 14.73
CA VAL A 292 -1.40 0.06 15.13
C VAL A 292 -0.78 1.04 14.14
N SER A 293 0.08 1.93 14.62
CA SER A 293 0.76 2.91 13.76
C SER A 293 1.56 2.22 12.65
N SER A 294 1.40 2.68 11.42
CA SER A 294 1.94 2.05 10.20
C SER A 294 3.26 2.65 9.71
N LEU A 295 4.06 3.24 10.60
CA LEU A 295 5.29 3.99 10.26
C LEU A 295 6.43 3.16 9.62
N ASN A 296 6.21 1.87 9.32
CA ASN A 296 7.27 0.92 8.95
C ASN A 296 7.50 0.72 7.44
N ARG A 297 7.08 1.65 6.57
CA ARG A 297 7.31 1.57 5.11
C ARG A 297 8.29 2.67 4.67
N PRO A 298 9.62 2.46 4.75
CA PRO A 298 10.63 3.49 4.49
C PRO A 298 10.54 4.09 3.08
N GLY A 299 10.09 3.31 2.09
CA GLY A 299 9.86 3.81 0.72
C GLY A 299 8.86 4.96 0.64
N GLY A 300 7.90 5.06 1.57
CA GLY A 300 6.95 6.19 1.61
C GLY A 300 7.64 7.51 1.98
N PHE A 301 8.59 7.47 2.93
CA PHE A 301 9.37 8.64 3.32
C PHE A 301 10.33 9.09 2.23
N LEU A 302 10.89 8.16 1.46
CA LEU A 302 11.73 8.46 0.30
C LEU A 302 10.96 9.22 -0.78
N CYS A 303 9.64 9.00 -0.89
CA CYS A 303 8.79 9.73 -1.84
C CYS A 303 8.53 11.19 -1.44
N LEU A 304 8.55 11.54 -0.14
CA LEU A 304 8.21 12.89 0.33
C LEU A 304 9.06 14.01 -0.30
N PRO A 305 10.41 13.96 -0.28
CA PRO A 305 11.22 14.99 -0.95
C PRO A 305 11.04 14.96 -2.48
N LEU A 306 10.76 13.79 -3.06
CA LEU A 306 10.49 13.61 -4.48
C LEU A 306 9.10 14.09 -4.91
N ILE A 307 8.25 14.46 -3.96
CA ILE A 307 7.02 15.22 -4.22
C ILE A 307 7.37 16.71 -4.19
N LEU A 308 7.92 17.18 -3.06
CA LEU A 308 8.16 18.61 -2.85
C LEU A 308 9.05 19.23 -3.93
N PHE A 309 10.23 18.63 -4.16
CA PHE A 309 11.23 19.19 -5.06
C PHE A 309 10.76 19.24 -6.53
N PRO A 310 10.29 18.15 -7.16
CA PRO A 310 9.86 18.22 -8.56
C PRO A 310 8.64 19.10 -8.78
N LEU A 311 7.67 19.11 -7.86
CA LEU A 311 6.49 19.97 -7.98
C LEU A 311 6.87 21.45 -7.94
N THR A 312 7.65 21.86 -6.94
CA THR A 312 8.08 23.26 -6.79
C THR A 312 9.03 23.70 -7.90
N MET A 313 10.00 22.85 -8.25
CA MET A 313 10.98 23.16 -9.28
C MET A 313 10.37 23.19 -10.69
N GLY A 314 9.42 22.29 -10.98
CA GLY A 314 8.71 22.28 -12.25
C GLY A 314 7.92 23.57 -12.50
N PHE A 315 7.16 24.03 -11.50
CA PHE A 315 6.50 25.34 -11.58
C PHE A 315 7.49 26.50 -11.62
N SER A 316 8.54 26.47 -10.80
CA SER A 316 9.57 27.52 -10.82
C SER A 316 10.22 27.67 -12.21
N ARG A 317 10.52 26.57 -12.89
CA ARG A 317 11.05 26.56 -14.27
C ARG A 317 10.10 27.18 -15.29
N LEU A 318 8.80 26.96 -15.13
CA LEU A 318 7.78 27.47 -16.05
C LEU A 318 7.45 28.95 -15.80
N ILE A 319 7.42 29.37 -14.53
CA ILE A 319 7.24 30.78 -14.12
C ILE A 319 8.47 31.59 -14.53
N HIS A 320 9.65 31.17 -14.09
CA HIS A 320 10.91 31.86 -14.36
C HIS A 320 11.53 31.31 -15.64
N PHE A 321 10.80 31.36 -16.76
CA PHE A 321 11.25 30.78 -18.02
C PHE A 321 12.51 31.50 -18.52
N GLN A 322 13.67 30.84 -18.38
CA GLN A 322 15.00 31.45 -18.47
C GLN A 322 15.73 31.26 -19.82
N ARG A 323 15.09 30.69 -20.85
CA ARG A 323 15.71 30.57 -22.18
C ARG A 323 15.24 31.68 -23.14
N PRO A 324 15.60 32.97 -22.99
CA PRO A 324 15.42 33.91 -24.09
C PRO A 324 16.52 33.70 -25.12
N VAL A 325 16.13 33.60 -26.39
CA VAL A 325 16.99 34.08 -27.47
C VAL A 325 16.72 35.57 -27.59
N SER A 326 17.76 36.35 -27.90
CA SER A 326 17.67 37.78 -28.23
C SER A 326 16.56 38.09 -29.24
N GLU A 327 16.27 39.37 -29.49
CA GLU A 327 15.40 39.80 -30.59
C GLU A 327 15.93 39.25 -31.92
N VAL A 328 15.45 38.06 -32.31
CA VAL A 328 15.76 37.41 -33.59
C VAL A 328 14.51 37.42 -34.46
N PRO A 329 14.67 37.56 -35.78
CA PRO A 329 13.56 37.45 -36.70
C PRO A 329 12.79 36.14 -36.49
N TYR A 330 11.46 36.22 -36.56
CA TYR A 330 10.54 35.08 -36.36
C TYR A 330 10.97 33.78 -37.08
N GLN A 331 11.46 33.88 -38.32
CA GLN A 331 11.89 32.70 -39.10
C GLN A 331 13.12 31.99 -38.49
N VAL A 332 14.05 32.75 -37.91
CA VAL A 332 15.23 32.20 -37.24
C VAL A 332 14.81 31.53 -35.93
N PHE A 333 13.91 32.17 -35.18
CA PHE A 333 13.34 31.60 -33.97
C PHE A 333 12.66 30.25 -34.22
N LEU A 334 11.79 30.16 -35.24
CA LEU A 334 11.10 28.92 -35.57
C LEU A 334 12.05 27.77 -35.93
N LYS A 335 13.14 28.08 -36.66
CA LYS A 335 14.09 27.07 -37.15
C LYS A 335 15.06 26.59 -36.07
N ALA A 336 15.50 27.49 -35.20
CA ALA A 336 16.61 27.22 -34.28
C ALA A 336 16.18 27.03 -32.82
N HIS A 337 15.05 27.63 -32.39
CA HIS A 337 14.77 27.80 -30.96
C HIS A 337 13.37 27.35 -30.51
N ALA A 338 12.40 27.24 -31.41
CA ALA A 338 11.04 26.84 -31.05
C ALA A 338 10.99 25.45 -30.38
N LEU A 339 11.75 24.47 -30.88
CA LEU A 339 11.82 23.15 -30.25
C LEU A 339 12.52 23.17 -28.89
N ASP A 340 13.55 24.01 -28.72
CA ASP A 340 14.22 24.18 -27.43
C ASP A 340 13.26 24.70 -26.36
N TYR A 341 12.41 25.67 -26.73
CA TYR A 341 11.37 26.19 -25.84
C TYR A 341 10.35 25.09 -25.50
N LEU A 342 9.91 24.32 -26.50
CA LEU A 342 8.99 23.21 -26.28
C LEU A 342 9.58 22.17 -25.32
N VAL A 343 10.85 21.80 -25.48
CA VAL A 343 11.51 20.82 -24.60
C VAL A 343 11.67 21.35 -23.17
N GLU A 344 11.97 22.64 -22.99
CA GLU A 344 12.02 23.25 -21.65
C GLU A 344 10.64 23.22 -20.96
N VAL A 345 9.56 23.52 -21.70
CA VAL A 345 8.18 23.40 -21.19
C VAL A 345 7.86 21.94 -20.85
N LEU A 346 8.16 21.00 -21.75
CA LEU A 346 7.95 19.57 -21.52
C LEU A 346 8.74 19.06 -20.30
N PHE A 347 9.95 19.58 -20.08
CA PHE A 347 10.75 19.26 -18.90
C PHE A 347 10.11 19.80 -17.61
N GLY A 348 9.63 21.05 -17.61
CA GLY A 348 8.89 21.63 -16.49
C GLY A 348 7.62 20.84 -16.15
N LEU A 349 6.83 20.48 -17.16
CA LEU A 349 5.65 19.61 -17.00
C LEU A 349 6.04 18.20 -16.54
N GLY A 350 7.13 17.65 -17.06
CA GLY A 350 7.67 16.35 -16.66
C GLY A 350 8.05 16.30 -15.19
N LEU A 351 8.68 17.34 -14.66
CA LEU A 351 8.98 17.48 -13.22
C LEU A 351 7.69 17.46 -12.38
N ILE A 352 6.66 18.20 -12.80
CA ILE A 352 5.35 18.22 -12.11
C ILE A 352 4.73 16.82 -12.11
N LEU A 353 4.71 16.14 -13.26
CA LEU A 353 4.15 14.80 -13.39
C LEU A 353 4.91 13.77 -12.55
N VAL A 354 6.24 13.85 -12.48
CA VAL A 354 7.07 13.00 -11.61
C VAL A 354 6.73 13.23 -10.13
N GLY A 355 6.57 14.50 -9.71
CA GLY A 355 6.16 14.82 -8.34
C GLY A 355 4.77 14.26 -7.99
N LEU A 356 3.80 14.37 -8.91
CA LEU A 356 2.45 13.80 -8.73
C LEU A 356 2.47 12.26 -8.72
N TYR A 357 3.30 11.65 -9.54
CA TYR A 357 3.50 10.20 -9.56
C TYR A 357 4.00 9.68 -8.20
N PHE A 358 5.02 10.32 -7.63
CA PHE A 358 5.53 9.94 -6.30
C PHE A 358 4.56 10.30 -5.17
N ALA A 359 3.71 11.32 -5.35
CA ALA A 359 2.64 11.61 -4.41
C ALA A 359 1.62 10.47 -4.35
N GLU A 360 1.24 9.90 -5.49
CA GLU A 360 0.34 8.74 -5.51
C GLU A 360 0.97 7.53 -4.82
N TRP A 361 2.26 7.27 -5.07
CA TRP A 361 2.98 6.19 -4.39
C TRP A 361 3.11 6.41 -2.90
N ALA A 362 3.41 7.62 -2.44
CA ALA A 362 3.43 7.95 -1.02
C ALA A 362 2.07 7.69 -0.37
N ARG A 363 0.97 8.15 -0.99
CA ARG A 363 -0.40 7.90 -0.49
C ARG A 363 -0.72 6.40 -0.38
N ARG A 364 -0.30 5.60 -1.36
CA ARG A 364 -0.51 4.13 -1.36
C ARG A 364 0.33 3.45 -0.28
N LEU A 365 1.59 3.83 -0.13
CA LEU A 365 2.52 3.24 0.84
C LEU A 365 2.15 3.59 2.28
N PHE A 366 1.82 4.86 2.56
CA PHE A 366 1.32 5.29 3.86
C PHE A 366 -0.13 4.87 4.13
N GLY A 367 -0.89 4.58 3.07
CA GLY A 367 -2.26 4.09 3.15
C GLY A 367 -2.40 2.66 3.68
N VAL A 368 -1.31 1.91 3.79
CA VAL A 368 -1.31 0.58 4.39
C VAL A 368 -1.60 0.69 5.88
N ARG A 369 -2.63 -0.02 6.32
CA ARG A 369 -3.06 -0.06 7.72
C ARG A 369 -2.57 -1.32 8.37
N LYS A 370 -2.20 -1.21 9.64
CA LYS A 370 -1.79 -2.33 10.49
C LYS A 370 -2.80 -2.53 11.60
N TYR A 371 -3.14 -3.77 11.85
CA TYR A 371 -4.01 -4.17 12.93
C TYR A 371 -3.32 -5.21 13.78
N ARG A 372 -3.56 -5.16 15.08
CA ARG A 372 -3.17 -6.16 16.07
C ARG A 372 -4.45 -6.79 16.62
N SER A 373 -4.56 -8.10 16.52
CA SER A 373 -5.67 -8.89 17.04
C SER A 373 -5.12 -10.16 17.68
N ASP A 374 -5.84 -10.71 18.64
CA ASP A 374 -5.58 -12.06 19.10
C ASP A 374 -6.40 -13.01 18.25
N LEU A 375 -5.80 -14.13 17.88
CA LEU A 375 -6.43 -15.11 17.03
C LEU A 375 -6.28 -16.50 17.65
N VAL A 376 -7.41 -17.20 17.69
CA VAL A 376 -7.53 -18.55 18.25
C VAL A 376 -8.09 -19.46 17.18
N PHE A 377 -7.44 -20.58 16.94
CA PHE A 377 -7.87 -21.62 16.03
C PHE A 377 -8.00 -22.93 16.80
N CYS A 378 -9.15 -23.59 16.72
CA CYS A 378 -9.37 -24.88 17.34
C CYS A 378 -9.94 -25.84 16.31
N HIS A 379 -9.41 -27.05 16.23
CA HIS A 379 -9.97 -28.11 15.39
C HIS A 379 -10.05 -29.45 16.11
N SER A 380 -10.98 -30.30 15.65
CA SER A 380 -11.09 -31.68 16.10
C SER A 380 -10.10 -32.59 15.38
N LEU A 381 -9.57 -33.57 16.11
CA LEU A 381 -8.87 -34.73 15.59
C LEU A 381 -9.83 -35.91 15.59
N ASN A 382 -9.83 -36.71 14.53
CA ASN A 382 -10.54 -37.99 14.56
C ASN A 382 -9.81 -38.95 15.50
N GLN A 383 -10.56 -39.67 16.33
CA GLN A 383 -9.99 -40.73 17.16
C GLN A 383 -9.43 -41.83 16.25
N SER A 384 -8.10 -41.99 16.24
CA SER A 384 -7.52 -43.30 15.94
C SER A 384 -7.92 -44.27 17.05
N GLU A 385 -8.22 -45.51 16.69
CA GLU A 385 -8.66 -46.56 17.62
C GLU A 385 -7.77 -46.65 18.87
N PRO A 386 -8.36 -46.91 20.06
CA PRO A 386 -7.59 -47.04 21.29
C PRO A 386 -6.65 -48.25 21.19
N GLY A 387 -5.35 -48.01 21.01
CA GLY A 387 -4.34 -49.07 20.96
C GLY A 387 -3.14 -48.79 20.06
N ASN A 388 -3.23 -47.85 19.13
CA ASN A 388 -2.08 -47.33 18.39
C ASN A 388 -1.81 -45.91 18.85
N GLU A 389 -0.72 -45.71 19.59
CA GLU A 389 -0.09 -44.39 19.68
C GLU A 389 0.23 -43.96 18.24
N PRO A 390 -0.31 -42.83 17.74
CA PRO A 390 0.16 -42.29 16.49
C PRO A 390 1.61 -41.86 16.72
N ASP A 391 2.54 -42.51 16.02
CA ASP A 391 3.94 -42.07 15.94
C ASP A 391 3.97 -40.55 15.71
N LEU A 392 4.50 -39.81 16.70
CA LEU A 392 4.72 -38.36 16.70
C LEU A 392 5.59 -37.85 15.52
N ALA A 393 6.07 -38.76 14.66
CA ALA A 393 6.79 -38.46 13.43
C ALA A 393 5.90 -38.31 12.18
N THR A 394 4.60 -38.64 12.25
CA THR A 394 3.70 -38.50 11.09
C THR A 394 3.05 -37.12 11.10
N ILE A 395 3.75 -36.13 10.55
CA ILE A 395 3.17 -34.82 10.22
C ILE A 395 1.88 -35.09 9.43
N PRO A 396 0.68 -34.79 9.96
CA PRO A 396 -0.54 -35.15 9.27
C PRO A 396 -0.58 -34.37 7.97
N GLY A 397 -1.06 -35.06 6.93
CA GLY A 397 -1.16 -34.55 5.57
C GLY A 397 -1.77 -33.15 5.52
N LYS A 398 -1.48 -32.45 4.43
CA LYS A 398 -1.98 -31.10 4.16
C LYS A 398 -3.52 -31.07 4.27
N LEU A 399 -4.04 -30.61 5.40
CA LEU A 399 -5.47 -30.35 5.60
C LEU A 399 -5.81 -29.10 4.80
N GLU A 400 -6.60 -29.26 3.74
CA GLU A 400 -7.21 -28.14 3.03
C GLU A 400 -8.56 -27.85 3.69
N TRP A 401 -8.78 -26.60 4.09
CA TRP A 401 -10.00 -26.17 4.77
C TRP A 401 -10.93 -25.44 3.82
N THR A 402 -12.21 -25.75 3.91
CA THR A 402 -13.28 -24.98 3.28
C THR A 402 -14.08 -24.21 4.31
N LEU A 403 -14.56 -23.06 3.87
CA LEU A 403 -15.53 -22.26 4.61
C LEU A 403 -16.86 -22.99 4.67
N MET A 404 -17.40 -23.18 5.88
CA MET A 404 -18.80 -23.57 6.03
C MET A 404 -19.68 -22.33 5.86
N ASP A 405 -20.60 -22.36 4.91
CA ASP A 405 -21.65 -21.35 4.86
C ASP A 405 -22.57 -21.48 6.08
N VAL A 406 -22.97 -20.33 6.63
CA VAL A 406 -23.60 -20.15 7.96
C VAL A 406 -24.96 -20.85 8.13
N VAL A 407 -25.44 -21.59 7.13
CA VAL A 407 -26.78 -22.20 7.08
C VAL A 407 -26.74 -23.73 7.21
N ASP A 408 -25.57 -24.34 7.35
CA ASP A 408 -25.51 -25.80 7.19
C ASP A 408 -25.81 -26.59 8.48
N ASP A 409 -26.98 -27.24 8.49
CA ASP A 409 -27.42 -28.27 9.44
C ASP A 409 -26.41 -29.41 9.60
N SER A 410 -25.43 -29.52 8.70
CA SER A 410 -24.33 -30.46 8.79
C SER A 410 -23.50 -30.22 10.05
N PHE A 411 -23.22 -28.96 10.45
CA PHE A 411 -22.45 -28.71 11.68
C PHE A 411 -23.22 -29.24 12.90
N ALA A 412 -24.53 -28.98 12.96
CA ALA A 412 -25.47 -29.55 13.93
C ALA A 412 -25.60 -31.07 13.86
N GLY A 413 -25.58 -31.64 12.66
CA GLY A 413 -25.80 -33.06 12.41
C GLY A 413 -24.71 -33.97 12.96
N TRP A 414 -23.43 -33.66 12.72
CA TRP A 414 -22.30 -34.43 13.29
C TRP A 414 -22.23 -34.35 14.81
N ALA A 415 -22.65 -33.22 15.36
CA ALA A 415 -22.65 -32.98 16.80
C ALA A 415 -23.76 -33.76 17.51
N LYS A 416 -24.87 -33.99 16.80
CA LYS A 416 -25.98 -34.85 17.19
C LYS A 416 -25.76 -36.32 16.86
N ASP A 417 -24.67 -36.71 16.19
CA ASP A 417 -24.42 -38.11 15.83
C ASP A 417 -24.05 -38.91 17.09
N PRO A 418 -24.91 -39.84 17.57
CA PRO A 418 -24.64 -40.62 18.77
C PRO A 418 -23.46 -41.61 18.61
N ARG A 419 -22.90 -41.75 17.40
CA ARG A 419 -21.71 -42.55 17.10
C ARG A 419 -20.41 -41.76 17.21
N ALA A 420 -20.47 -40.42 17.20
CA ALA A 420 -19.33 -39.59 17.54
C ALA A 420 -19.07 -39.77 19.04
N GLY A 421 -18.03 -40.52 19.39
CA GLY A 421 -17.80 -41.00 20.75
C GLY A 421 -17.88 -39.92 21.82
N SER A 422 -18.22 -40.33 23.04
CA SER A 422 -18.16 -39.52 24.27
C SER A 422 -16.73 -39.06 24.65
N SER A 423 -15.80 -39.14 23.71
CA SER A 423 -14.43 -38.67 23.81
C SER A 423 -14.00 -38.19 22.42
N PHE A 424 -13.32 -37.05 22.37
CA PHE A 424 -12.74 -36.51 21.15
C PHE A 424 -11.49 -35.70 21.51
N GLN A 425 -10.52 -35.67 20.61
CA GLN A 425 -9.31 -34.87 20.80
C GLN A 425 -9.45 -33.56 20.04
N LEU A 426 -8.98 -32.48 20.66
CA LEU A 426 -8.94 -31.16 20.06
C LEU A 426 -7.52 -30.64 20.06
N GLU A 427 -7.16 -29.91 19.02
CA GLU A 427 -5.97 -29.07 19.04
C GLU A 427 -6.40 -27.61 19.06
N VAL A 428 -5.81 -26.85 19.98
CA VAL A 428 -6.04 -25.42 20.13
C VAL A 428 -4.73 -24.70 19.88
N PHE A 429 -4.76 -23.74 18.98
CA PHE A 429 -3.67 -22.87 18.62
C PHE A 429 -4.06 -21.43 18.87
N TRP A 430 -3.15 -20.62 19.40
CA TRP A 430 -3.40 -19.20 19.56
C TRP A 430 -2.13 -18.38 19.41
N ALA A 431 -2.30 -17.17 18.91
CA ALA A 431 -1.22 -16.21 18.77
C ALA A 431 -1.74 -14.77 18.73
N GLU A 432 -0.88 -13.83 19.07
CA GLU A 432 -1.08 -12.43 18.73
C GLU A 432 -0.70 -12.20 17.27
N VAL A 433 -1.63 -11.67 16.50
CA VAL A 433 -1.51 -11.54 15.05
C VAL A 433 -1.43 -10.08 14.64
N TYR A 434 -0.43 -9.78 13.81
CA TYR A 434 -0.32 -8.51 13.10
C TYR A 434 -0.79 -8.71 11.66
N SER A 435 -1.82 -7.98 11.28
CA SER A 435 -2.38 -8.00 9.93
C SER A 435 -2.23 -6.65 9.22
N GLU A 436 -2.11 -6.70 7.88
CA GLU A 436 -2.03 -5.52 7.02
C GLU A 436 -3.23 -5.46 6.06
N SER A 437 -3.69 -4.24 5.77
CA SER A 437 -4.69 -3.94 4.73
C SER A 437 -4.19 -2.81 3.84
N ALA A 438 -4.41 -2.90 2.52
CA ALA A 438 -4.00 -1.87 1.57
C ALA A 438 -4.83 -0.56 1.65
N GLY A 439 -5.98 -0.60 2.32
CA GLY A 439 -6.94 0.50 2.42
C GLY A 439 -8.19 0.16 3.25
N PRO A 440 -9.17 1.08 3.34
CA PRO A 440 -10.34 0.94 4.21
C PRO A 440 -11.33 -0.16 3.83
N ARG A 441 -11.34 -0.59 2.56
CA ARG A 441 -12.26 -1.61 2.05
C ARG A 441 -11.55 -2.84 1.52
N SER A 442 -10.21 -2.90 1.65
CA SER A 442 -9.45 -4.06 1.20
C SER A 442 -9.41 -5.14 2.27
N ARG A 443 -9.32 -6.39 1.81
CA ARG A 443 -9.11 -7.58 2.64
C ARG A 443 -7.84 -7.44 3.49
N ARG A 444 -7.88 -7.99 4.71
CA ARG A 444 -6.70 -8.10 5.59
C ARG A 444 -5.90 -9.37 5.32
N TYR A 445 -4.60 -9.30 5.55
CA TYR A 445 -3.67 -10.42 5.45
C TYR A 445 -2.79 -10.49 6.68
N VAL A 446 -2.55 -11.69 7.19
CA VAL A 446 -1.63 -11.90 8.31
C VAL A 446 -0.19 -11.74 7.86
N VAL A 447 0.57 -10.98 8.64
CA VAL A 447 1.94 -10.57 8.31
C VAL A 447 2.95 -11.08 9.33
N ARG A 448 2.56 -11.22 10.59
CA ARG A 448 3.42 -11.69 11.68
C ARG A 448 2.55 -12.31 12.77
N MET A 449 3.10 -13.31 13.46
CA MET A 449 2.51 -13.90 14.67
C MET A 449 3.54 -13.91 15.78
N GLU A 450 3.09 -13.58 16.99
CA GLU A 450 3.91 -13.49 18.19
C GLU A 450 3.21 -14.21 19.34
N ASP A 451 3.99 -14.89 20.18
CA ASP A 451 3.49 -15.35 21.47
C ASP A 451 3.33 -14.15 22.40
N ASN A 452 2.21 -14.10 23.11
CA ASN A 452 1.90 -13.06 24.07
C ASN A 452 1.55 -13.72 25.40
N GLU A 453 2.32 -13.41 26.46
CA GLU A 453 2.09 -14.00 27.78
C GLU A 453 0.70 -13.71 28.34
N ASP A 454 0.14 -12.52 28.08
CA ASP A 454 -1.19 -12.16 28.57
C ASP A 454 -2.28 -12.95 27.86
N LEU A 455 -2.12 -13.17 26.55
CA LEU A 455 -2.99 -14.04 25.77
C LEU A 455 -2.86 -15.49 26.28
N ASN A 456 -1.64 -15.97 26.50
CA ASN A 456 -1.39 -17.32 27.03
C ASN A 456 -2.09 -17.51 28.38
N ARG A 457 -1.92 -16.59 29.32
CA ARG A 457 -2.60 -16.67 30.64
C ARG A 457 -4.11 -16.66 30.51
N SER A 458 -4.64 -15.87 29.57
CA SER A 458 -6.09 -15.78 29.35
C SER A 458 -6.65 -17.05 28.71
N MET A 459 -5.95 -17.61 27.72
CA MET A 459 -6.28 -18.90 27.11
C MET A 459 -6.23 -20.02 28.14
N TRP A 460 -5.21 -20.08 28.99
CA TRP A 460 -5.15 -21.05 30.07
C TRP A 460 -6.32 -20.94 31.06
N ARG A 461 -6.87 -19.74 31.26
CA ARG A 461 -8.10 -19.58 32.07
C ARG A 461 -9.32 -20.09 31.33
N ILE A 462 -9.47 -19.76 30.04
CA ILE A 462 -10.59 -20.22 29.20
C ILE A 462 -10.59 -21.75 29.09
N LEU A 463 -9.44 -22.36 28.84
CA LEU A 463 -9.30 -23.82 28.73
C LEU A 463 -9.53 -24.55 30.06
N LYS A 464 -9.29 -23.88 31.20
CA LYS A 464 -9.54 -24.41 32.56
C LYS A 464 -10.91 -24.03 33.12
N LEU A 465 -11.74 -23.28 32.38
CA LEU A 465 -13.10 -23.06 32.82
C LEU A 465 -13.75 -24.44 32.98
N PRO A 466 -14.43 -24.70 34.11
CA PRO A 466 -15.12 -25.96 34.29
C PRO A 466 -16.31 -25.96 33.34
N PHE A 467 -16.12 -26.36 32.09
CA PHE A 467 -17.27 -26.79 31.31
C PHE A 467 -17.81 -28.03 32.05
N PHE A 468 -19.13 -28.16 32.24
CA PHE A 468 -19.75 -29.18 33.11
C PHE A 468 -19.71 -30.61 32.50
N VAL A 469 -18.58 -30.95 31.90
CA VAL A 469 -18.20 -32.21 31.27
C VAL A 469 -16.84 -32.55 31.91
N SER A 470 -16.58 -33.77 32.35
CA SER A 470 -15.36 -34.10 33.10
C SER A 470 -14.10 -34.01 32.21
N PHE A 471 -13.48 -32.84 32.09
CA PHE A 471 -12.19 -32.68 31.40
C PHE A 471 -11.07 -33.24 32.28
N GLU A 472 -10.72 -34.50 32.09
CA GLU A 472 -9.45 -35.01 32.59
C GLU A 472 -8.39 -34.71 31.55
N ALA A 473 -7.57 -33.69 31.81
CA ALA A 473 -6.29 -33.54 31.14
C ALA A 473 -5.40 -34.72 31.57
N GLU A 474 -5.28 -35.74 30.72
CA GLU A 474 -4.33 -36.83 30.92
C GLU A 474 -2.91 -36.24 31.01
N SER A 475 -2.15 -36.75 31.97
CA SER A 475 -0.89 -36.20 32.50
C SER A 475 0.10 -35.66 31.46
N ARG A 476 0.66 -34.48 31.78
CA ARG A 476 1.80 -33.81 31.14
C ARG A 476 2.87 -34.76 30.56
N GLN A 477 3.08 -34.71 29.24
CA GLN A 477 4.42 -34.87 28.64
C GLN A 477 4.89 -33.49 28.17
N ILE A 478 5.82 -32.91 28.92
CA ILE A 478 6.55 -31.71 28.51
C ILE A 478 7.68 -32.22 27.61
N GLU A 479 7.48 -32.24 26.29
CA GLU A 479 8.62 -32.21 25.37
C GLU A 479 9.10 -30.77 25.25
N ALA A 480 10.13 -30.46 26.03
CA ALA A 480 10.90 -29.25 25.90
C ALA A 480 11.84 -29.37 24.69
N ASP A 481 11.33 -29.10 23.48
CA ASP A 481 12.20 -28.93 22.32
C ASP A 481 12.85 -27.54 22.37
N ARG A 482 13.96 -27.48 23.10
CA ARG A 482 15.03 -26.51 22.88
C ARG A 482 16.03 -27.13 21.92
N THR A 483 15.88 -26.85 20.62
CA THR A 483 17.00 -26.56 19.69
C THR A 483 16.53 -25.81 18.46
#